data_AF-F3MG98-F1
#
_entry.id   AF-F3MG98-F1
#
_cell.length_a   1.000
_cell.length_b   1.000
_cell.length_c   1.000
_cell.angle_alpha   90.00
_cell.angle_beta   90.00
_cell.angle_gamma   90.00
#
_symmetry.space_group_name_H-M   'P 1'
#
loop_
_entity.id
_entity.type
_entity.pdbx_description
1 polymer ?
#
loop_
_entity_poly.entity_id
_entity_poly.type
_entity_poly.pdbx_seq_one_letter_code
_entity_poly.pdbx_strand_id
1 'polypeptide(L)'
;MANLFPENEDMVWTNATDPEVLEGEGAVFGRSWRYDFEAGEFVMTPTRKIPVADDKEAWVIWCEKAIRTPRYRHLIYTRDYGSELEELVGKGYDRSLQESEIQRMVTETLLADARTESVDQFLFEWEGEACRFSCRITSVRDETEIIESVVI
;
A
#
# COMPACT_ATOMS: atom_id res chain seq x y z
N MET A 1 53.36 12.16 9.13
CA MET A 1 52.07 12.72 8.67
C MET A 1 51.21 12.94 9.89
N ALA A 2 50.50 14.07 9.99
CA ALA A 2 49.59 14.30 11.11
C ALA A 2 48.32 13.46 10.90
N ASN A 3 47.92 12.69 11.91
CA ASN A 3 46.64 12.00 11.91
C ASN A 3 45.52 13.05 12.02
N LEU A 4 44.64 13.06 11.01
CA LEU A 4 43.54 14.03 10.84
C LEU A 4 42.20 13.50 11.40
N PHE A 5 42.22 12.39 12.13
CA PHE A 5 41.02 11.78 12.70
C PHE A 5 40.99 12.02 14.22
N PRO A 6 39.87 12.54 14.77
CA PRO A 6 39.74 12.77 16.22
C PRO A 6 39.74 11.45 16.99
N GLU A 7 40.59 11.36 18.02
CA GLU A 7 40.79 10.16 18.86
C GLU A 7 39.81 10.07 20.05
N ASN A 8 38.64 10.70 19.94
CA ASN A 8 37.68 10.71 21.04
C ASN A 8 36.64 9.60 20.82
N GLU A 9 36.72 8.54 21.64
CA GLU A 9 35.81 7.39 21.74
C GLU A 9 34.39 7.76 22.26
N ASP A 10 33.84 8.91 21.86
CA ASP A 10 32.48 9.33 22.23
C ASP A 10 31.57 9.49 21.00
N MET A 11 31.85 8.75 19.93
CA MET A 11 30.87 8.55 18.87
C MET A 11 29.99 7.36 19.24
N VAL A 12 29.04 7.61 20.15
CA VAL A 12 27.87 6.72 20.29
C VAL A 12 27.10 6.84 18.98
N TRP A 13 27.41 5.96 18.04
CA TRP A 13 26.51 5.66 16.95
C TRP A 13 25.28 5.03 17.59
N THR A 14 24.22 5.82 17.79
CA THR A 14 22.90 5.24 17.95
C THR A 14 22.67 4.45 16.66
N ASN A 15 22.79 3.12 16.74
CA ASN A 15 22.40 2.28 15.63
C ASN A 15 20.94 2.61 15.36
N ALA A 16 20.64 3.23 14.23
CA ALA A 16 19.27 3.40 13.73
C ALA A 16 18.60 2.04 13.40
N THR A 17 19.26 0.94 13.76
CA THR A 17 18.88 -0.46 13.59
C THR A 17 18.49 -1.12 14.91
N ASP A 18 18.33 -0.36 16.01
CA ASP A 18 17.70 -0.90 17.22
C ASP A 18 16.22 -1.15 16.94
N PRO A 19 15.73 -2.41 16.97
CA PRO A 19 14.32 -2.72 16.72
C PRO A 19 13.38 -2.01 17.70
N GLU A 20 13.87 -1.73 18.92
CA GLU A 20 13.11 -1.09 20.00
C GLU A 20 12.80 0.41 19.72
N VAL A 21 13.53 1.07 18.79
CA VAL A 21 13.26 2.48 18.42
C VAL A 21 12.15 2.60 17.37
N LEU A 22 11.83 1.51 16.66
CA LEU A 22 10.76 1.48 15.65
C LEU A 22 9.38 1.17 16.26
N GLU A 23 9.33 0.66 17.48
CA GLU A 23 8.10 0.37 18.21
C GLU A 23 7.62 1.63 18.95
N GLY A 24 7.02 2.59 18.23
CA GLY A 24 6.54 3.78 18.94
C GLY A 24 5.79 4.87 18.19
N GLU A 25 5.55 4.78 16.88
CA GLU A 25 4.65 5.73 16.21
C GLU A 25 3.37 5.01 15.81
N GLY A 26 2.30 5.20 16.58
CA GLY A 26 0.96 4.78 16.19
C GLY A 26 0.62 5.32 14.79
N ALA A 27 -0.32 4.66 14.11
CA ALA A 27 -0.65 4.95 12.73
C ALA A 27 -0.85 6.46 12.44
N VAL A 28 0.05 7.04 11.64
CA VAL A 28 -0.01 8.46 11.27
C VAL A 28 -0.88 8.61 10.03
N PHE A 29 -2.01 9.31 10.19
CA PHE A 29 -2.83 9.73 9.06
C PHE A 29 -2.35 11.11 8.58
N GLY A 30 -2.20 11.24 7.27
CA GLY A 30 -1.67 12.43 6.64
C GLY A 30 -2.52 12.85 5.46
N ARG A 31 -2.02 13.84 4.71
CA ARG A 31 -2.73 14.41 3.56
C ARG A 31 -2.10 13.92 2.26
N SER A 32 -2.93 13.73 1.24
CA SER A 32 -2.48 13.36 -0.10
C SER A 32 -3.14 14.27 -1.15
N TRP A 33 -2.91 14.00 -2.42
CA TRP A 33 -3.61 14.63 -3.53
C TRP A 33 -4.69 13.69 -4.04
N ARG A 34 -5.88 14.22 -4.34
CA ARG A 34 -6.95 13.39 -4.93
C ARG A 34 -6.52 12.88 -6.31
N TYR A 35 -6.65 11.59 -6.50
CA TYR A 35 -6.28 10.90 -7.73
C TYR A 35 -7.43 9.99 -8.15
N ASP A 36 -7.82 10.08 -9.43
CA ASP A 36 -8.81 9.22 -10.04
C ASP A 36 -8.08 8.06 -10.72
N PHE A 37 -8.24 6.85 -10.17
CA PHE A 37 -7.58 5.65 -10.67
C PHE A 37 -8.21 5.10 -11.96
N GLU A 38 -9.48 5.42 -12.23
CA GLU A 38 -10.16 5.02 -13.46
C GLU A 38 -9.74 5.93 -14.63
N ALA A 39 -9.72 7.24 -14.40
CA ALA A 39 -9.24 8.21 -15.38
C ALA A 39 -7.71 8.23 -15.53
N GLY A 40 -6.98 7.84 -14.48
CA GLY A 40 -5.52 7.88 -14.45
C GLY A 40 -4.95 9.31 -14.29
N GLU A 41 -5.69 10.22 -13.66
CA GLU A 41 -5.32 11.63 -13.53
C GLU A 41 -5.62 12.18 -12.13
N PHE A 42 -4.94 13.27 -11.75
CA PHE A 42 -5.30 14.01 -10.55
C PHE A 42 -6.64 14.71 -10.75
N VAL A 43 -7.52 14.62 -9.75
CA VAL A 43 -8.78 15.35 -9.77
C VAL A 43 -8.47 16.84 -9.76
N MET A 44 -9.09 17.61 -10.66
CA MET A 44 -8.92 19.06 -10.70
C MET A 44 -10.21 19.78 -10.32
N THR A 45 -10.08 20.82 -9.50
CA THR A 45 -11.18 21.77 -9.28
C THR A 45 -11.40 22.64 -10.53
N PRO A 46 -12.55 23.30 -10.71
CA PRO A 46 -12.80 24.22 -11.83
C PRO A 46 -11.76 25.35 -11.97
N THR A 47 -11.02 25.66 -10.90
CA THR A 47 -9.93 26.65 -10.88
C THR A 47 -8.55 26.06 -11.24
N ARG A 48 -8.49 24.82 -11.76
CA ARG A 48 -7.26 24.08 -12.11
C ARG A 48 -6.28 23.87 -10.95
N LYS A 49 -6.80 23.71 -9.73
CA LYS A 49 -6.01 23.28 -8.57
C LYS A 49 -6.35 21.84 -8.21
N ILE A 50 -5.34 21.08 -7.80
CA ILE A 50 -5.53 19.73 -7.26
C ILE A 50 -6.02 19.87 -5.81
N PRO A 51 -7.19 19.33 -5.46
CA PRO A 51 -7.66 19.32 -4.09
C PRO A 51 -6.83 18.36 -3.25
N VAL A 52 -6.65 18.73 -1.98
CA VAL A 52 -5.96 17.90 -1.00
C VAL A 52 -6.94 16.87 -0.45
N ALA A 53 -6.55 15.60 -0.49
CA ALA A 53 -7.24 14.51 0.19
C ALA A 53 -6.99 14.62 1.70
N ASP A 54 -8.06 14.47 2.48
CA ASP A 54 -8.00 14.42 3.94
C ASP A 54 -7.41 13.09 4.44
N ASP A 55 -7.35 12.92 5.76
CA ASP A 55 -6.74 11.77 6.42
C ASP A 55 -7.25 10.41 5.89
N LYS A 56 -8.58 10.23 5.87
CA LYS A 56 -9.22 8.99 5.41
C LYS A 56 -8.99 8.81 3.91
N GLU A 57 -9.28 9.85 3.12
CA GLU A 57 -9.16 9.78 1.67
C GLU A 57 -7.71 9.50 1.23
N ALA A 58 -6.73 10.08 1.92
CA ALA A 58 -5.32 9.81 1.67
C ALA A 58 -4.91 8.36 1.99
N TRP A 59 -5.50 7.76 3.03
CA TRP A 59 -5.32 6.34 3.32
C TRP A 59 -5.95 5.45 2.25
N VAL A 60 -7.18 5.73 1.82
CA VAL A 60 -7.84 5.00 0.72
C VAL A 60 -7.01 5.08 -0.56
N ILE A 61 -6.54 6.27 -0.94
CA ILE A 61 -5.66 6.46 -2.10
C ILE A 61 -4.37 5.64 -1.96
N TRP A 62 -3.81 5.54 -0.74
CA TRP A 62 -2.66 4.69 -0.49
C TRP A 62 -2.98 3.21 -0.71
N CYS A 63 -4.12 2.70 -0.21
CA CYS A 63 -4.55 1.32 -0.39
C CYS A 63 -4.72 0.97 -1.88
N GLU A 64 -5.44 1.82 -2.61
CA GLU A 64 -5.66 1.67 -4.05
C GLU A 64 -4.34 1.64 -4.83
N LYS A 65 -3.42 2.56 -4.48
CA LYS A 65 -2.10 2.62 -5.12
C LYS A 65 -1.24 1.40 -4.78
N ALA A 66 -1.25 0.95 -3.53
CA ALA A 66 -0.46 -0.18 -3.07
C ALA A 66 -0.88 -1.47 -3.79
N ILE A 67 -2.18 -1.72 -3.94
CA ILE A 67 -2.68 -2.89 -4.69
C ILE A 67 -2.24 -2.86 -6.14
N ARG A 68 -2.33 -1.69 -6.81
CA ARG A 68 -1.98 -1.52 -8.23
C ARG A 68 -0.48 -1.48 -8.50
N THR A 69 0.34 -1.34 -7.46
CA THR A 69 1.79 -1.27 -7.62
C THR A 69 2.40 -2.66 -7.56
N PRO A 70 3.14 -3.10 -8.59
CA PRO A 70 3.83 -4.39 -8.57
C PRO A 70 4.99 -4.37 -7.57
N ARG A 71 4.96 -5.31 -6.62
CA ARG A 71 6.01 -5.45 -5.61
C ARG A 71 7.36 -5.75 -6.27
N TYR A 72 8.45 -5.27 -5.66
CA TYR A 72 9.85 -5.44 -6.10
C TYR A 72 10.25 -4.82 -7.45
N ARG A 73 9.32 -4.17 -8.16
CA ARG A 73 9.60 -3.62 -9.50
C ARG A 73 10.26 -2.25 -9.50
N HIS A 74 9.95 -1.42 -8.51
CA HIS A 74 10.40 -0.03 -8.47
C HIS A 74 11.32 0.20 -7.27
N LEU A 75 12.55 0.68 -7.54
CA LEU A 75 13.58 0.92 -6.51
C LEU A 75 13.20 1.96 -5.45
N ILE A 76 12.21 2.81 -5.75
CA ILE A 76 11.72 3.84 -4.85
C ILE A 76 10.88 3.26 -3.69
N TYR A 77 10.46 2.01 -3.78
CA TYR A 77 9.61 1.35 -2.81
C TYR A 77 10.38 0.35 -1.95
N THR A 78 9.95 0.21 -0.70
CA THR A 78 10.42 -0.86 0.18
C THR A 78 9.93 -2.22 -0.32
N ARG A 79 10.48 -3.29 0.24
CA ARG A 79 10.07 -4.66 -0.10
C ARG A 79 8.63 -4.97 0.30
N ASP A 80 8.11 -4.27 1.30
CA ASP A 80 6.76 -4.48 1.85
C ASP A 80 5.68 -3.69 1.08
N TYR A 81 6.07 -2.85 0.11
CA TYR A 81 5.13 -2.04 -0.66
C TYR A 81 4.81 -2.65 -2.03
N GLY A 82 3.52 -2.66 -2.37
CA GLY A 82 3.00 -3.23 -3.61
C GLY A 82 2.39 -4.61 -3.42
N SER A 83 1.75 -5.13 -4.46
CA SER A 83 1.15 -6.46 -4.51
C SER A 83 1.86 -7.38 -5.52
N GLU A 84 1.65 -8.69 -5.36
CA GLU A 84 2.14 -9.73 -6.26
C GLU A 84 1.04 -10.24 -7.21
N LEU A 85 -0.06 -9.48 -7.35
CA LEU A 85 -1.25 -9.91 -8.10
C LEU A 85 -0.97 -10.25 -9.56
N GLU A 86 -0.05 -9.53 -10.21
CA GLU A 86 0.36 -9.82 -11.58
C GLU A 86 0.99 -11.22 -11.74
N GLU A 87 1.50 -11.82 -10.66
CA GLU A 87 2.06 -13.17 -10.74
C GLU A 87 0.99 -14.24 -10.97
N LEU A 88 -0.28 -13.95 -10.69
CA LEU A 88 -1.39 -14.89 -10.92
C LEU A 88 -1.72 -15.04 -12.41
N VAL A 89 -1.36 -14.05 -13.22
CA VAL A 89 -1.67 -13.99 -14.65
C VAL A 89 -0.95 -15.13 -15.39
N GLY A 90 -1.72 -15.93 -16.15
CA GLY A 90 -1.19 -17.01 -16.97
C GLY A 90 -0.73 -18.26 -16.22
N LYS A 91 -0.94 -18.37 -14.90
CA LYS A 91 -0.53 -19.55 -14.10
C LYS A 91 -1.41 -20.79 -14.32
N GLY A 92 -2.55 -20.66 -15.01
CA GLY A 92 -3.46 -21.78 -15.29
C GLY A 92 -4.16 -22.35 -14.05
N TYR A 93 -4.19 -21.60 -12.95
CA TYR A 93 -4.87 -21.99 -11.72
C TYR A 93 -6.40 -21.99 -11.90
N ASP A 94 -7.07 -22.86 -11.17
CA ASP A 94 -8.52 -22.82 -10.99
C ASP A 94 -8.95 -21.52 -10.31
N ARG A 95 -10.14 -21.02 -10.66
CA ARG A 95 -10.64 -19.72 -10.18
C ARG A 95 -10.69 -19.64 -8.66
N SER A 96 -11.10 -20.71 -7.99
CA SER A 96 -11.11 -20.79 -6.51
C SER A 96 -9.73 -20.56 -5.90
N LEU A 97 -8.69 -21.14 -6.51
CA LEU A 97 -7.32 -20.94 -6.05
C LEU A 97 -6.86 -19.49 -6.32
N GLN A 98 -7.21 -18.93 -7.49
CA GLN A 98 -6.90 -17.53 -7.80
C GLN A 98 -7.57 -16.56 -6.83
N GLU A 99 -8.86 -16.74 -6.54
CA GLU A 99 -9.60 -15.92 -5.56
C GLU A 99 -8.96 -15.97 -4.17
N SER A 100 -8.58 -17.16 -3.70
CA SER A 100 -7.88 -17.34 -2.43
C SER A 100 -6.52 -16.63 -2.40
N GLU A 101 -5.75 -16.70 -3.49
CA GLU A 101 -4.46 -16.01 -3.59
C GLU A 101 -4.63 -14.49 -3.70
N ILE A 102 -5.64 -14.00 -4.42
CA ILE A 102 -5.97 -12.57 -4.46
C ILE A 102 -6.29 -12.07 -3.06
N GLN A 103 -7.17 -12.78 -2.33
CA GLN A 103 -7.51 -12.43 -0.95
C GLN A 103 -6.27 -12.37 -0.07
N ARG A 104 -5.40 -13.39 -0.14
CA ARG A 104 -4.15 -13.43 0.63
C ARG A 104 -3.23 -12.27 0.29
N MET A 105 -2.91 -12.07 -0.98
CA MET A 105 -1.97 -11.04 -1.46
C MET A 105 -2.45 -9.62 -1.17
N VAL A 106 -3.75 -9.34 -1.37
CA VAL A 106 -4.34 -8.03 -1.05
C VAL A 106 -4.30 -7.76 0.45
N THR A 107 -4.66 -8.75 1.26
CA THR A 107 -4.63 -8.63 2.72
C THR A 107 -3.22 -8.35 3.22
N GLU A 108 -2.22 -9.12 2.76
CA GLU A 108 -0.81 -8.91 3.09
C GLU A 108 -0.31 -7.52 2.65
N THR A 109 -0.70 -7.08 1.45
CA THR A 109 -0.29 -5.77 0.91
C THR A 109 -0.81 -4.61 1.76
N LEU A 110 -2.06 -4.68 2.20
CA LEU A 110 -2.69 -3.57 2.91
C LEU A 110 -2.38 -3.55 4.41
N LEU A 111 -2.20 -4.73 5.03
CA LEU A 111 -1.79 -4.84 6.44
C LEU A 111 -0.33 -4.48 6.68
N ALA A 112 0.48 -4.32 5.63
CA ALA A 112 1.83 -3.77 5.73
C ALA A 112 1.85 -2.30 6.20
N ASP A 113 0.73 -1.57 6.09
CA ASP A 113 0.58 -0.21 6.61
C ASP A 113 -0.17 -0.22 7.93
N ALA A 114 0.44 0.38 8.96
CA ALA A 114 -0.07 0.42 10.32
C ALA A 114 -1.46 1.07 10.48
N ARG A 115 -1.94 1.83 9.48
CA ARG A 115 -3.29 2.41 9.47
C ARG A 115 -4.38 1.37 9.22
N THR A 116 -4.07 0.28 8.53
CA THR A 116 -5.04 -0.76 8.16
C THR A 116 -5.16 -1.79 9.27
N GLU A 117 -6.37 -1.98 9.79
CA GLU A 117 -6.65 -2.99 10.82
C GLU A 117 -7.12 -4.32 10.21
N SER A 118 -7.98 -4.25 9.19
CA SER A 118 -8.50 -5.45 8.54
C SER A 118 -8.88 -5.23 7.08
N VAL A 119 -8.88 -6.34 6.33
CA VAL A 119 -9.35 -6.42 4.95
C VAL A 119 -10.25 -7.65 4.85
N ASP A 120 -11.50 -7.46 4.46
CA ASP A 120 -12.50 -8.53 4.42
C ASP A 120 -13.55 -8.31 3.33
N GLN A 121 -14.61 -9.12 3.35
CA GLN A 121 -15.75 -9.02 2.42
C GLN A 121 -15.35 -8.99 0.93
N PHE A 122 -14.49 -9.92 0.54
CA PHE A 122 -14.09 -10.07 -0.85
C PHE A 122 -15.28 -10.54 -1.70
N LEU A 123 -15.47 -9.86 -2.83
CA LEU A 123 -16.38 -10.27 -3.90
C LEU A 123 -15.57 -10.37 -5.19
N PHE A 124 -15.88 -11.37 -6.02
CA PHE A 124 -15.15 -11.66 -7.24
C PHE A 124 -16.12 -11.78 -8.42
N GLU A 125 -15.77 -11.13 -9.52
CA GLU A 125 -16.50 -11.16 -10.78
C GLU A 125 -15.53 -11.49 -11.92
N TRP A 126 -15.86 -12.53 -12.68
CA TRP A 126 -15.00 -13.04 -13.74
C TRP A 126 -15.52 -12.67 -15.13
N GLU A 127 -14.67 -12.00 -15.91
CA GLU A 127 -14.90 -11.68 -17.32
C GLU A 127 -13.82 -12.36 -18.17
N GLY A 128 -14.07 -13.62 -18.57
CA GLY A 128 -13.08 -14.43 -19.28
C GLY A 128 -11.93 -14.85 -18.35
N GLU A 129 -10.73 -14.32 -18.62
CA GLU A 129 -9.51 -14.49 -17.80
C GLU A 129 -9.31 -13.35 -16.81
N ALA A 130 -10.02 -12.22 -16.97
CA ALA A 130 -9.95 -11.10 -16.05
C ALA A 130 -10.80 -11.36 -14.79
N CYS A 131 -10.22 -11.05 -13.62
CA CYS A 131 -10.91 -11.08 -12.33
C CYS A 131 -11.05 -9.66 -11.80
N ARG A 132 -12.27 -9.15 -11.74
CA ARG A 132 -12.61 -7.96 -10.98
C ARG A 132 -12.88 -8.39 -9.55
N PHE A 133 -12.36 -7.65 -8.59
CA PHE A 133 -12.68 -7.90 -7.20
C PHE A 133 -12.91 -6.59 -6.45
N SER A 134 -13.72 -6.69 -5.40
CA SER A 134 -13.89 -5.65 -4.40
C SER A 134 -13.61 -6.21 -3.02
N CYS A 135 -13.07 -5.41 -2.12
CA CYS A 135 -12.97 -5.76 -0.72
C CYS A 135 -13.23 -4.55 0.17
N ARG A 136 -13.61 -4.82 1.42
CA ARG A 136 -13.79 -3.80 2.45
C ARG A 136 -12.51 -3.68 3.26
N ILE A 137 -12.03 -2.46 3.40
CA ILE A 137 -10.89 -2.11 4.25
C ILE A 137 -11.41 -1.40 5.50
N THR A 138 -10.83 -1.72 6.66
CA THR A 138 -11.11 -1.07 7.94
C THR A 138 -9.81 -0.53 8.51
N SER A 139 -9.81 0.74 8.91
CA SER A 139 -8.67 1.37 9.56
C SER A 139 -8.71 1.19 11.08
N VAL A 140 -7.57 1.43 11.75
CA VAL A 140 -7.47 1.47 13.21
C VAL A 140 -8.31 2.56 13.90
N ARG A 141 -8.99 3.42 13.12
CA ARG A 141 -9.94 4.45 13.59
C ARG A 141 -11.40 4.04 13.34
N ASP A 142 -11.66 2.77 13.05
CA ASP A 142 -12.98 2.22 12.66
C ASP A 142 -13.57 2.84 11.37
N GLU A 143 -12.76 3.56 10.58
CA GLU A 143 -13.19 4.06 9.27
C GLU A 143 -13.15 2.92 8.27
N THR A 144 -14.23 2.76 7.49
CA THR A 144 -14.36 1.73 6.47
C THR A 144 -14.51 2.33 5.08
N GLU A 145 -14.02 1.61 4.07
CA GLU A 145 -14.23 1.90 2.66
C GLU A 145 -14.25 0.60 1.84
N ILE A 146 -14.90 0.62 0.67
CA ILE A 146 -14.81 -0.47 -0.31
C ILE A 146 -13.87 0.00 -1.41
N ILE A 147 -12.90 -0.84 -1.76
CA ILE A 147 -11.97 -0.61 -2.86
C ILE A 147 -12.18 -1.67 -3.94
N GLU A 148 -11.94 -1.27 -5.18
CA GLU A 148 -12.12 -2.11 -6.36
C GLU A 148 -10.83 -2.19 -7.16
N SER A 149 -10.53 -3.37 -7.69
CA SER A 149 -9.39 -3.56 -8.57
C SER A 149 -9.66 -4.69 -9.56
N VAL A 150 -8.79 -4.79 -10.55
CA VAL A 150 -8.84 -5.83 -11.59
C VAL A 150 -7.47 -6.51 -11.71
N VAL A 151 -7.51 -7.83 -11.81
CA VAL A 151 -6.37 -8.66 -12.19
C VAL A 151 -6.62 -9.12 -13.63
N ILE A 152 -5.73 -8.73 -14.55
CA ILE A 152 -5.79 -9.03 -15.99
C ILE A 152 -4.54 -9.74 -16.46
#